data_AF-A0A0Q8WGK6-F1
#
_entry.id   AF-A0A0Q8WGK6-F1
#
_cell.length_a   1.000
_cell.length_b   1.000
_cell.length_c   1.000
_cell.angle_alpha   90.00
_cell.angle_beta   90.00
_cell.angle_gamma   90.00
#
_symmetry.space_group_name_H-M   'P 1'
#
loop_
_entity.id
_entity.type
_entity.pdbx_description
1 polymer ?
#
loop_
_entity_poly.entity_id
_entity_poly.type
_entity_poly.pdbx_seq_one_letter_code
_entity_poly.pdbx_strand_id
1 'polypeptide(L)'
;MPLVGHIVRETMGRVPSHVSRDDLTSAGLTALVLAARAYDAERGVPFDRYAATRIRGALLDELRSVDWASRSVRRRARDLAETRSRLANVLGRTPTVAEVAQAAGMSPDEVVANDDDVSRAQVLSLQGSATTPIEELVPTRAPSPEDLVEHAERLTYLREAIEELPERLRVVVQDYFFAERPMADIAAELGVTDSRISQMRAEALTLLRDALNHALEPSLVRSAGKAGGVAQRRRESYFAAVAARHADGARRGMAPSAVSPLDAVG
;
A
#
# COMPACT_ATOMS: atom_id res chain seq x y z
N MET A 1 -19.64 6.95 -5.34
CA MET A 1 -18.60 7.37 -4.37
C MET A 1 -17.47 6.33 -4.10
N PRO A 2 -17.14 5.38 -4.99
CA PRO A 2 -16.13 4.34 -4.69
C PRO A 2 -14.71 4.90 -4.48
N LEU A 3 -14.31 5.88 -5.31
CA LEU A 3 -12.98 6.52 -5.26
C LEU A 3 -12.62 7.12 -3.90
N VAL A 4 -13.53 7.89 -3.28
CA VAL A 4 -13.29 8.47 -1.94
C VAL A 4 -13.20 7.36 -0.89
N GLY A 5 -14.09 6.37 -0.95
CA GLY A 5 -14.06 5.24 -0.04
C GLY A 5 -12.75 4.43 -0.13
N HIS A 6 -12.21 4.25 -1.34
CA HIS A 6 -10.92 3.61 -1.58
C HIS A 6 -9.77 4.39 -0.94
N ILE A 7 -9.65 5.69 -1.24
CA ILE A 7 -8.54 6.52 -0.74
C ILE A 7 -8.60 6.69 0.78
N VAL A 8 -9.81 6.83 1.36
CA VAL A 8 -9.99 6.86 2.81
C VAL A 8 -9.56 5.53 3.45
N ARG A 9 -9.94 4.38 2.88
CA ARG A 9 -9.48 3.06 3.38
C ARG A 9 -7.96 2.92 3.33
N GLU A 10 -7.33 3.35 2.24
CA GLU A 10 -5.86 3.34 2.11
C GLU A 10 -5.22 4.23 3.19
N THR A 11 -5.78 5.41 3.43
CA THR A 11 -5.28 6.39 4.41
C THR A 11 -5.46 5.90 5.85
N MET A 12 -6.60 5.27 6.17
CA MET A 12 -6.90 4.71 7.49
C MET A 12 -5.88 3.66 7.96
N GLY A 13 -5.22 2.95 7.04
CA GLY A 13 -4.16 1.99 7.36
C GLY A 13 -2.84 2.63 7.82
N ARG A 14 -2.68 3.95 7.68
CA ARG A 14 -1.45 4.69 7.97
C ARG A 14 -1.59 5.72 9.08
N VAL A 15 -2.83 5.99 9.54
CA VAL A 15 -3.13 7.02 10.54
C VAL A 15 -3.41 6.39 11.91
N PRO A 16 -3.17 7.13 13.02
CA PRO A 16 -3.47 6.64 14.37
C PRO A 16 -4.95 6.30 14.58
N SER A 17 -5.23 5.45 15.57
CA SER A 17 -6.58 4.95 15.87
C SER A 17 -7.59 5.99 16.35
N HIS A 18 -7.13 7.18 16.75
CA HIS A 18 -7.99 8.29 17.18
C HIS A 18 -8.56 9.12 16.02
N VAL A 19 -8.12 8.86 14.78
CA VAL A 19 -8.63 9.55 13.60
C VAL A 19 -9.97 8.97 13.17
N SER A 20 -10.97 9.83 13.03
CA SER A 20 -12.31 9.46 12.58
C SER A 20 -12.34 9.17 11.08
N ARG A 21 -12.80 7.97 10.72
CA ARG A 21 -13.05 7.60 9.32
C ARG A 21 -14.12 8.48 8.67
N ASP A 22 -15.12 8.91 9.43
CA ASP A 22 -16.25 9.67 8.90
C ASP A 22 -15.85 11.12 8.60
N ASP A 23 -14.91 11.67 9.37
CA ASP A 23 -14.34 13.01 9.14
C ASP A 23 -13.49 13.00 7.86
N LEU A 24 -12.62 11.99 7.70
CA LEU A 24 -11.86 11.78 6.47
C LEU A 24 -12.77 11.55 5.26
N THR A 25 -13.85 10.79 5.44
CA THR A 25 -14.83 10.58 4.37
C THR A 25 -15.49 11.89 3.97
N SER A 26 -15.88 12.72 4.93
CA SER A 26 -16.49 14.03 4.69
C SER A 26 -15.54 14.99 3.97
N ALA A 27 -14.28 15.05 4.39
CA ALA A 27 -13.23 15.83 3.73
C ALA A 27 -12.99 15.37 2.29
N GLY A 28 -12.88 14.04 2.08
CA GLY A 28 -12.69 13.45 0.75
C GLY A 28 -13.89 13.68 -0.19
N LEU A 29 -15.11 13.61 0.32
CA LEU A 29 -16.32 13.91 -0.45
C LEU A 29 -16.38 15.38 -0.87
N THR A 30 -16.04 16.29 0.05
CA THR A 30 -15.96 17.73 -0.24
C THR A 30 -14.93 18.02 -1.32
N ALA A 31 -13.75 17.39 -1.22
CA ALA A 31 -12.68 17.51 -2.20
C ALA A 31 -13.08 16.97 -3.58
N LEU A 32 -13.82 15.87 -3.64
CA LEU A 32 -14.35 15.33 -4.90
C LEU A 32 -15.31 16.31 -5.58
N VAL A 33 -16.19 16.96 -4.82
CA VAL A 33 -17.10 17.99 -5.37
C VAL A 33 -16.32 19.19 -5.91
N LEU A 34 -15.30 19.65 -5.16
CA LEU A 34 -14.44 20.75 -5.62
C LEU A 34 -13.63 20.35 -6.86
N ALA A 35 -13.13 19.12 -6.91
CA ALA A 35 -12.43 18.57 -8.07
C ALA A 35 -13.37 18.52 -9.30
N ALA A 36 -14.61 18.04 -9.14
CA ALA A 36 -15.59 18.03 -10.22
C ALA A 36 -15.86 19.42 -10.81
N ARG A 37 -15.92 20.46 -9.96
CA ARG A 37 -16.16 21.85 -10.38
C ARG A 37 -14.95 22.49 -11.06
N ALA A 38 -13.74 22.10 -10.65
CA ALA A 38 -12.49 22.67 -11.15
C ALA A 38 -11.83 21.80 -12.23
N TYR A 39 -12.48 20.73 -12.67
CA TYR A 39 -11.93 19.83 -13.69
C TYR A 39 -12.02 20.46 -15.07
N ASP A 40 -10.95 20.26 -15.84
CA ASP A 40 -10.80 20.76 -17.19
C ASP A 40 -10.29 19.61 -18.06
N ALA A 41 -11.15 19.14 -18.97
CA ALA A 41 -10.87 18.00 -19.83
C ALA A 41 -9.82 18.30 -20.90
N GLU A 42 -9.59 19.58 -21.25
CA GLU A 42 -8.62 19.98 -22.27
C GLU A 42 -7.17 19.76 -21.81
N ARG A 43 -6.96 19.57 -20.50
CA ARG A 43 -5.64 19.29 -19.91
C ARG A 43 -5.15 17.85 -20.11
N GLY A 44 -5.97 16.97 -20.70
CA GLY A 44 -5.59 15.61 -21.06
C GLY A 44 -5.37 14.64 -19.88
N VAL A 45 -5.70 15.04 -18.64
CA VAL A 45 -5.61 14.16 -17.46
C VAL A 45 -7.00 13.57 -17.19
N PRO A 46 -7.14 12.23 -17.12
CA PRO A 46 -8.40 11.59 -16.73
C PRO A 46 -8.93 12.08 -15.38
N PHE A 47 -10.24 12.29 -15.27
CA PHE A 47 -10.89 12.86 -14.09
C PHE A 47 -10.62 12.08 -12.80
N ASP A 48 -10.58 10.75 -12.88
CA ASP A 48 -10.29 9.85 -11.76
C ASP A 48 -8.90 10.12 -11.17
N ARG A 49 -7.87 10.28 -12.00
CA ARG A 49 -6.51 10.64 -11.55
C ARG A 49 -6.47 12.04 -10.94
N TYR A 50 -7.10 13.02 -11.60
CA TYR A 50 -7.15 14.39 -11.08
C TYR A 50 -7.86 14.46 -9.72
N ALA A 51 -9.03 13.84 -9.61
CA ALA A 51 -9.82 13.80 -8.39
C ALA A 51 -9.06 13.05 -7.27
N ALA A 52 -8.38 11.94 -7.59
CA ALA A 52 -7.60 11.20 -6.60
C ALA A 52 -6.53 12.05 -5.92
N THR A 53 -5.80 12.88 -6.68
CA THR A 53 -4.80 13.81 -6.13
C THR A 53 -5.45 14.85 -5.21
N ARG A 54 -6.59 15.43 -5.61
CA ARG A 54 -7.30 16.44 -4.81
C ARG A 54 -7.88 15.86 -3.53
N ILE A 55 -8.40 14.64 -3.59
CA ILE A 55 -8.93 13.91 -2.43
C ILE A 55 -7.81 13.59 -1.45
N ARG A 56 -6.65 13.07 -1.92
CA ARG A 56 -5.49 12.83 -1.06
C ARG A 56 -5.00 14.09 -0.36
N GLY A 57 -4.92 15.20 -1.10
CA GLY A 57 -4.55 16.51 -0.52
C GLY A 57 -5.49 16.93 0.61
N ALA A 58 -6.81 16.86 0.38
CA ALA A 58 -7.80 17.24 1.37
C ALA A 58 -7.80 16.32 2.61
N LEU A 59 -7.56 15.02 2.43
CA LEU A 59 -7.39 14.09 3.56
C LEU A 59 -6.17 14.45 4.40
N LEU A 60 -5.05 14.83 3.76
CA LEU A 60 -3.87 15.29 4.48
C LEU A 60 -4.12 16.62 5.20
N ASP A 61 -4.87 17.54 4.59
CA ASP A 61 -5.26 18.79 5.23
C ASP A 61 -6.17 18.57 6.44
N GLU A 62 -7.12 17.65 6.33
CA GLU A 62 -7.98 17.23 7.46
C GLU A 62 -7.15 16.58 8.57
N LEU A 63 -6.20 15.71 8.22
CA LEU A 63 -5.30 15.14 9.22
C LEU A 63 -4.47 16.22 9.92
N ARG A 64 -4.03 17.27 9.20
CA ARG A 64 -3.31 18.40 9.80
C ARG A 64 -4.19 19.25 10.73
N SER A 65 -5.47 19.43 10.41
CA SER A 65 -6.40 20.23 11.22
C SER A 65 -6.73 19.56 12.56
N VAL A 66 -6.71 18.23 12.61
CA VAL A 66 -7.03 17.41 13.80
C VAL A 66 -5.85 17.27 14.80
N ASP A 67 -4.79 18.06 14.65
CA ASP A 67 -3.59 18.11 15.54
C ASP A 67 -2.90 16.74 15.71
N TRP A 68 -2.33 16.29 14.59
CA TRP A 68 -1.98 14.91 14.22
C TRP A 68 -0.83 14.20 14.97
N ALA A 69 -0.36 14.78 16.04
CA ALA A 69 0.30 14.09 17.14
C ALA A 69 0.19 15.12 18.24
N SER A 70 -0.90 15.03 19.03
CA SER A 70 -1.23 16.04 20.04
C SER A 70 0.05 16.56 20.68
N ARG A 71 0.19 17.87 20.92
CA ARG A 71 1.41 18.45 21.53
C ARG A 71 1.96 17.60 22.70
N SER A 72 1.07 16.89 23.39
CA SER A 72 1.36 15.89 24.41
C SER A 72 2.14 14.65 23.94
N VAL A 73 1.90 14.06 22.77
CA VAL A 73 2.66 12.93 22.18
C VAL A 73 4.08 13.37 21.78
N ARG A 74 4.23 14.54 21.14
CA ARG A 74 5.58 15.09 20.83
C ARG A 74 6.36 15.50 22.08
N ARG A 75 5.66 15.95 23.11
CA ARG A 75 6.27 16.23 24.43
C ARG A 75 6.72 14.93 25.07
N ARG A 76 5.84 13.93 25.14
CA ARG A 76 6.15 12.58 25.65
C ARG A 76 7.31 11.92 24.89
N ALA A 77 7.36 12.04 23.58
CA ALA A 77 8.47 11.52 22.77
C ALA A 77 9.83 12.14 23.15
N ARG A 78 9.85 13.47 23.41
CA ARG A 78 11.05 14.17 23.88
C ARG A 78 11.44 13.72 25.28
N ASP A 79 10.47 13.61 26.19
CA ASP A 79 10.69 13.17 27.58
C ASP A 79 11.22 11.72 27.61
N LEU A 80 10.70 10.83 26.75
CA LEU A 80 11.18 9.45 26.61
C LEU A 80 12.58 9.38 25.99
N ALA A 81 12.89 10.23 24.99
CA ALA A 81 14.23 10.32 24.41
C ALA A 81 15.28 10.80 25.43
N GLU A 82 14.93 11.80 26.25
CA GLU A 82 15.79 12.29 27.34
C GLU A 82 15.99 11.20 28.40
N THR A 83 14.93 10.48 28.76
CA THR A 83 14.97 9.36 29.71
C THR A 83 15.88 8.23 29.20
N ARG A 84 15.78 7.88 27.91
CA ARG A 84 16.67 6.89 27.26
C ARG A 84 18.12 7.32 27.29
N SER A 85 18.40 8.59 26.97
CA SER A 85 19.77 9.13 26.97
C SER A 85 20.38 9.12 28.38
N ARG A 86 19.60 9.55 29.39
CA ARG A 86 20.01 9.50 30.80
C ARG A 86 20.30 8.06 31.26
N LEU A 87 19.41 7.11 30.96
CA LEU A 87 19.61 5.71 31.32
C LEU A 87 20.80 5.09 30.58
N ALA A 88 21.01 5.41 29.31
CA ALA A 88 22.15 4.93 28.54
C ALA A 88 23.49 5.38 29.16
N ASN A 89 23.55 6.63 29.62
CA ASN A 89 24.74 7.17 30.30
C ASN A 89 25.02 6.49 31.65
N VAL A 90 23.97 6.13 32.40
CA VAL A 90 24.12 5.46 33.72
C VAL A 90 24.45 3.97 33.56
N LEU A 91 23.81 3.29 32.61
CA LEU A 91 23.93 1.84 32.42
C LEU A 91 25.13 1.45 31.54
N GLY A 92 25.69 2.38 30.77
CA GLY A 92 26.75 2.10 29.80
C GLY A 92 26.31 1.21 28.62
N ARG A 93 25.00 1.04 28.44
CA ARG A 93 24.36 0.24 27.37
C ARG A 93 23.01 0.83 27.00
N THR A 94 22.47 0.42 25.86
CA THR A 94 21.10 0.81 25.47
C THR A 94 20.08 0.27 26.49
N PRO A 95 19.21 1.14 27.06
CA PRO A 95 18.18 0.71 28.00
C PRO A 95 17.05 -0.03 27.28
N THR A 96 16.47 -1.02 27.95
CA THR A 96 15.32 -1.79 27.46
C THR A 96 14.03 -0.98 27.59
N VAL A 97 12.99 -1.36 26.83
CA VAL A 97 11.68 -0.70 26.89
C VAL A 97 11.09 -0.73 28.32
N ALA A 98 11.27 -1.84 29.05
CA ALA A 98 10.82 -1.97 30.43
C ALA A 98 11.56 -1.00 31.39
N GLU A 99 12.88 -0.84 31.24
CA GLU A 99 13.69 0.10 32.03
C GLU A 99 13.30 1.55 31.75
N VAL A 100 13.03 1.88 30.48
CA VAL A 100 12.55 3.21 30.08
C VAL A 100 11.14 3.49 30.62
N ALA A 101 10.23 2.50 30.52
CA ALA A 101 8.86 2.61 31.04
C ALA A 101 8.85 2.84 32.55
N GLN A 102 9.65 2.07 33.29
CA GLN A 102 9.79 2.22 34.74
C GLN A 102 10.33 3.61 35.12
N ALA A 103 11.35 4.10 34.41
CA ALA A 103 11.94 5.41 34.68
C ALA A 103 11.04 6.58 34.26
N ALA A 104 10.15 6.37 33.28
CA ALA A 104 9.18 7.36 32.81
C ALA A 104 7.85 7.32 33.60
N GLY A 105 7.65 6.33 34.48
CA GLY A 105 6.39 6.14 35.19
C GLY A 105 5.24 5.69 34.29
N MET A 106 5.55 4.96 33.22
CA MET A 106 4.61 4.49 32.20
C MET A 106 4.60 2.97 32.12
N SER A 107 3.58 2.39 31.50
CA SER A 107 3.62 0.98 31.10
C SER A 107 4.47 0.79 29.84
N PRO A 108 5.08 -0.40 29.65
CA PRO A 108 5.82 -0.72 28.42
C PRO A 108 4.98 -0.54 27.15
N ASP A 109 3.69 -0.89 27.21
CA ASP A 109 2.77 -0.78 26.07
C ASP A 109 2.53 0.68 25.68
N GLU A 110 2.46 1.61 26.64
CA GLU A 110 2.32 3.04 26.36
C GLU A 110 3.59 3.63 25.72
N VAL A 111 4.77 3.12 26.09
CA VAL A 111 6.04 3.53 25.46
C VAL A 111 6.07 3.08 24.00
N VAL A 112 5.69 1.83 23.74
CA VAL A 112 5.61 1.28 22.37
C VAL A 112 4.57 2.04 21.54
N ALA A 113 3.38 2.27 22.09
CA ALA A 113 2.33 3.02 21.40
C ALA A 113 2.75 4.46 21.05
N ASN A 114 3.46 5.14 21.95
CA ASN A 114 3.97 6.49 21.68
C ASN A 114 5.07 6.48 20.60
N ASP A 115 5.99 5.51 20.61
CA ASP A 115 7.02 5.38 19.57
C ASP A 115 6.40 5.07 18.19
N ASP A 116 5.38 4.21 18.17
CA ASP A 116 4.60 3.86 16.99
C ASP A 116 3.84 5.05 16.42
N ASP A 117 3.20 5.85 17.29
CA ASP A 117 2.52 7.09 16.89
C ASP A 117 3.49 8.12 16.31
N VAL A 118 4.68 8.26 16.89
CA VAL A 118 5.73 9.15 16.36
C VAL A 118 6.27 8.66 15.02
N SER A 119 6.46 7.35 14.85
CA SER A 119 6.94 6.74 13.60
C SER A 119 5.95 6.92 12.45
N ARG A 120 4.66 6.60 12.69
CA ARG A 120 3.57 6.91 11.74
C ARG A 120 3.50 8.40 11.45
N ALA A 121 3.80 9.23 12.46
CA ALA A 121 3.86 10.66 12.31
C ALA A 121 5.07 11.22 11.56
N GLN A 122 6.13 10.44 11.36
CA GLN A 122 7.24 10.87 10.50
C GLN A 122 6.96 10.51 9.04
N VAL A 123 6.39 9.32 8.79
CA VAL A 123 6.06 8.83 7.45
C VAL A 123 5.04 9.74 6.76
N LEU A 124 3.99 10.16 7.47
CA LEU A 124 2.98 11.06 6.92
C LEU A 124 3.46 12.54 6.84
N SER A 125 4.40 12.98 7.69
CA SER A 125 4.99 14.33 7.57
C SER A 125 5.92 14.43 6.37
N LEU A 126 6.64 13.35 6.04
CA LEU A 126 7.45 13.29 4.82
C LEU A 126 6.59 13.38 3.56
N GLN A 127 5.39 12.79 3.59
CA GLN A 127 4.40 12.91 2.50
C GLN A 127 3.72 14.30 2.46
N GLY A 128 3.76 15.06 3.56
CA GLY A 128 3.03 16.33 3.72
C GLY A 128 3.87 17.60 3.84
N SER A 129 5.18 17.54 4.12
CA SER A 129 6.06 18.71 4.28
C SER A 129 6.57 19.29 2.94
N ALA A 130 6.04 18.78 1.84
CA ALA A 130 6.21 19.34 0.52
C ALA A 130 5.30 20.57 0.34
N THR A 131 5.69 21.73 0.89
CA THR A 131 5.19 23.05 0.43
C THR A 131 5.63 23.35 -1.00
N THR A 132 6.60 22.59 -1.47
CA THR A 132 6.91 22.33 -2.87
C THR A 132 6.68 20.83 -3.05
N PRO A 133 5.85 20.34 -3.99
CA PRO A 133 5.64 18.90 -4.19
C PRO A 133 6.99 18.18 -4.15
N ILE A 134 7.06 17.00 -3.52
CA ILE A 134 8.33 16.23 -3.45
C ILE A 134 8.94 16.04 -4.85
N GLU A 135 8.11 16.10 -5.89
CA GLU A 135 8.42 16.12 -7.32
C GLU A 135 9.26 17.33 -7.80
N GLU A 136 9.33 18.43 -7.05
CA GLU A 136 10.09 19.65 -7.39
C GLU A 136 11.36 19.85 -6.54
N LEU A 137 11.41 19.32 -5.30
CA LEU A 137 12.60 19.42 -4.42
C LEU A 137 13.58 18.26 -4.60
N VAL A 138 13.08 17.11 -5.03
CA VAL A 138 13.89 16.09 -5.68
C VAL A 138 13.79 16.46 -7.16
N PRO A 139 14.88 16.65 -7.91
CA PRO A 139 14.75 16.60 -9.36
C PRO A 139 14.10 15.25 -9.61
N THR A 140 12.83 15.25 -9.99
CA THR A 140 12.15 14.03 -10.40
C THR A 140 13.14 13.43 -11.38
N ARG A 141 13.79 12.33 -11.02
CA ARG A 141 14.19 11.39 -12.04
C ARG A 141 12.84 11.08 -12.64
N ALA A 142 12.46 11.82 -13.68
CA ALA A 142 11.40 11.39 -14.57
C ALA A 142 11.73 9.92 -14.74
N PRO A 143 10.82 9.02 -14.32
CA PRO A 143 11.14 7.61 -14.24
C PRO A 143 11.83 7.30 -15.54
N SER A 144 13.08 6.85 -15.41
CA SER A 144 13.91 6.62 -16.58
C SER A 144 13.12 5.71 -17.52
N PRO A 145 13.41 5.72 -18.82
CA PRO A 145 12.81 4.75 -19.72
C PRO A 145 12.88 3.32 -19.14
N GLU A 146 13.97 3.01 -18.42
CA GLU A 146 14.16 1.79 -17.64
C GLU A 146 13.14 1.66 -16.49
N ASP A 147 12.96 2.66 -15.64
CA ASP A 147 11.99 2.63 -14.53
C ASP A 147 10.53 2.48 -15.02
N LEU A 148 10.18 3.10 -16.15
CA LEU A 148 8.85 2.99 -16.76
C LEU A 148 8.61 1.58 -17.31
N VAL A 149 9.62 1.01 -17.98
CA VAL A 149 9.58 -0.37 -18.48
C VAL A 149 9.50 -1.34 -17.31
N GLU A 150 10.34 -1.18 -16.29
CA GLU A 150 10.32 -2.02 -15.09
C GLU A 150 8.95 -1.95 -14.39
N HIS A 151 8.36 -0.78 -14.26
CA HIS A 151 7.03 -0.63 -13.68
C HIS A 151 5.94 -1.31 -14.52
N ALA A 152 5.98 -1.17 -15.84
CA ALA A 152 5.04 -1.82 -16.74
C ALA A 152 5.17 -3.36 -16.70
N GLU A 153 6.39 -3.87 -16.63
CA GLU A 153 6.70 -5.29 -16.47
C GLU A 153 6.18 -5.82 -15.13
N ARG A 154 6.42 -5.10 -14.02
CA ARG A 154 5.89 -5.43 -12.70
C ARG A 154 4.36 -5.53 -12.69
N LEU A 155 3.67 -4.58 -13.33
CA LEU A 155 2.21 -4.60 -13.44
C LEU A 155 1.70 -5.76 -14.31
N THR A 156 2.41 -6.08 -15.39
CA THR A 156 2.10 -7.23 -16.25
C THR A 156 2.24 -8.53 -15.47
N TYR A 157 3.35 -8.71 -14.77
CA TYR A 157 3.60 -9.87 -13.92
C TYR A 157 2.55 -10.01 -12.81
N LEU A 158 2.18 -8.90 -12.14
CA LEU A 158 1.13 -8.90 -11.12
C LEU A 158 -0.22 -9.36 -11.68
N ARG A 159 -0.59 -8.91 -12.88
CA ARG A 159 -1.83 -9.33 -13.55
C ARG A 159 -1.83 -10.84 -13.78
N GLU A 160 -0.74 -11.37 -14.29
CA GLU A 160 -0.59 -12.80 -14.56
C GLU A 160 -0.59 -13.61 -13.25
N ALA A 161 0.03 -13.09 -12.19
CA ALA A 161 -0.03 -13.69 -10.86
C ALA A 161 -1.47 -13.77 -10.32
N ILE A 162 -2.27 -12.72 -10.53
CA ILE A 162 -3.70 -12.74 -10.16
C ILE A 162 -4.46 -13.77 -10.98
N GLU A 163 -4.16 -13.93 -12.28
CA GLU A 163 -4.81 -14.91 -13.13
C GLU A 163 -4.54 -16.36 -12.70
N GLU A 164 -3.34 -16.65 -12.19
CA GLU A 164 -2.92 -17.97 -11.72
C GLU A 164 -3.31 -18.27 -10.26
N LEU A 165 -3.89 -17.30 -9.54
CA LEU A 165 -4.37 -17.56 -8.19
C LEU A 165 -5.40 -18.70 -8.21
N PRO A 166 -5.44 -19.55 -7.16
CA PRO A 166 -6.51 -20.53 -6.98
C PRO A 166 -7.87 -19.85 -7.14
N GLU A 167 -8.80 -20.48 -7.87
CA GLU A 167 -10.07 -19.88 -8.31
C GLU A 167 -10.78 -19.06 -7.21
N ARG A 168 -10.97 -19.68 -6.04
CA ARG A 168 -11.65 -19.02 -4.92
C ARG A 168 -10.91 -17.80 -4.38
N LEU A 169 -9.57 -17.82 -4.38
CA LEU A 169 -8.74 -16.68 -3.98
C LEU A 169 -8.78 -15.57 -5.03
N ARG A 170 -8.75 -15.94 -6.31
CA ARG A 170 -8.85 -15.02 -7.44
C ARG A 170 -10.17 -14.27 -7.42
N VAL A 171 -11.29 -14.97 -7.24
CA VAL A 171 -12.63 -14.35 -7.13
C VAL A 171 -12.66 -13.34 -5.98
N VAL A 172 -12.18 -13.71 -4.79
CA VAL A 172 -12.12 -12.77 -3.65
C VAL A 172 -11.28 -11.53 -3.97
N VAL A 173 -10.14 -11.69 -4.65
CA VAL A 173 -9.30 -10.56 -5.06
C VAL A 173 -10.00 -9.68 -6.10
N GLN A 174 -10.59 -10.29 -7.13
CA GLN A 174 -11.31 -9.58 -8.19
C GLN A 174 -12.50 -8.80 -7.64
N ASP A 175 -13.37 -9.47 -6.88
CA ASP A 175 -14.57 -8.86 -6.34
C ASP A 175 -14.26 -7.77 -5.31
N TYR A 176 -13.28 -8.00 -4.44
CA TYR A 176 -12.98 -7.06 -3.38
C TYR A 176 -12.17 -5.84 -3.85
N PHE A 177 -11.14 -6.06 -4.67
CA PHE A 177 -10.22 -4.98 -5.08
C PHE A 177 -10.60 -4.31 -6.40
N PHE A 178 -11.23 -5.03 -7.34
CA PHE A 178 -11.56 -4.49 -8.67
C PHE A 178 -13.04 -4.14 -8.79
N ALA A 179 -13.94 -4.98 -8.28
CA ALA A 179 -15.38 -4.71 -8.30
C ALA A 179 -15.87 -3.95 -7.04
N GLU A 180 -14.99 -3.72 -6.06
CA GLU A 180 -15.27 -3.03 -4.79
C GLU A 180 -16.49 -3.56 -4.02
N ARG A 181 -16.73 -4.87 -4.09
CA ARG A 181 -17.88 -5.50 -3.44
C ARG A 181 -17.68 -5.65 -1.93
N PRO A 182 -18.72 -5.43 -1.10
CA PRO A 182 -18.68 -5.71 0.33
C PRO A 182 -18.34 -7.18 0.61
N MET A 183 -17.55 -7.44 1.66
CA MET A 183 -17.13 -8.81 2.01
C MET A 183 -18.32 -9.70 2.36
N ALA A 184 -19.39 -9.13 2.92
CA ALA A 184 -20.65 -9.82 3.20
C ALA A 184 -21.32 -10.37 1.93
N ASP A 185 -21.30 -9.61 0.83
CA ASP A 185 -21.91 -10.02 -0.44
C ASP A 185 -21.10 -11.13 -1.11
N ILE A 186 -19.77 -11.00 -1.06
CA ILE A 186 -18.83 -12.03 -1.56
C ILE A 186 -18.97 -13.32 -0.73
N ALA A 187 -19.11 -13.18 0.60
CA ALA A 187 -19.31 -14.30 1.51
C ALA A 187 -20.62 -15.06 1.20
N ALA A 188 -21.70 -14.33 0.96
CA ALA A 188 -23.00 -14.90 0.60
C ALA A 188 -22.93 -15.67 -0.73
N GLU A 189 -22.31 -15.10 -1.77
CA GLU A 189 -22.15 -15.75 -3.07
C GLU A 189 -21.25 -17.01 -3.00
N LEU A 190 -20.16 -16.94 -2.25
CA LEU A 190 -19.21 -18.05 -2.11
C LEU A 190 -19.65 -19.10 -1.07
N GLY A 191 -20.80 -18.90 -0.41
CA GLY A 191 -21.36 -19.79 0.60
C GLY A 191 -20.45 -19.94 1.84
N VAL A 192 -19.75 -18.88 2.24
CA VAL A 192 -18.81 -18.88 3.37
C VAL A 192 -19.06 -17.72 4.32
N THR A 193 -18.34 -17.67 5.44
CA THR A 193 -18.43 -16.57 6.40
C THR A 193 -17.53 -15.39 6.01
N ASP A 194 -17.84 -14.21 6.52
CA ASP A 194 -17.02 -13.00 6.30
C ASP A 194 -15.56 -13.18 6.82
N SER A 195 -15.41 -13.83 7.98
CA SER A 195 -14.09 -14.23 8.51
C SER A 195 -13.31 -15.11 7.52
N ARG A 196 -13.99 -16.02 6.80
CA ARG A 196 -13.35 -16.85 5.78
C ARG A 196 -12.92 -16.03 4.57
N ILE A 197 -13.70 -15.03 4.13
CA ILE A 197 -13.30 -14.11 3.06
C ILE A 197 -12.07 -13.30 3.47
N SER A 198 -12.01 -12.81 4.71
CA SER A 198 -10.84 -12.09 5.23
C SER A 198 -9.57 -12.95 5.22
N GLN A 199 -9.67 -14.22 5.63
CA GLN A 199 -8.57 -15.18 5.56
C GLN A 199 -8.11 -15.44 4.13
N MET A 200 -9.06 -15.68 3.21
CA MET A 200 -8.77 -15.92 1.80
C MET A 200 -8.08 -14.71 1.15
N ARG A 201 -8.54 -13.50 1.48
CA ARG A 201 -7.88 -12.26 1.02
C ARG A 201 -6.44 -12.18 1.54
N ALA A 202 -6.22 -12.43 2.83
CA ALA A 202 -4.88 -12.41 3.42
C ALA A 202 -3.95 -13.47 2.80
N GLU A 203 -4.47 -14.66 2.55
CA GLU A 203 -3.76 -15.74 1.86
C GLU A 203 -3.39 -15.33 0.43
N ALA A 204 -4.33 -14.77 -0.34
CA ALA A 204 -4.10 -14.30 -1.70
C ALA A 204 -3.03 -13.19 -1.75
N LEU A 205 -3.09 -12.20 -0.87
CA LEU A 205 -2.09 -11.12 -0.79
C LEU A 205 -0.70 -11.64 -0.44
N THR A 206 -0.62 -12.68 0.40
CA THR A 206 0.65 -13.33 0.72
C THR A 206 1.22 -14.05 -0.51
N LEU A 207 0.39 -14.82 -1.23
CA LEU A 207 0.82 -15.51 -2.45
C LEU A 207 1.26 -14.54 -3.55
N LEU A 208 0.53 -13.45 -3.77
CA LEU A 208 0.89 -12.42 -4.76
C LEU A 208 2.22 -11.74 -4.41
N ARG A 209 2.43 -11.39 -3.14
CA ARG A 209 3.69 -10.81 -2.66
C ARG A 209 4.85 -11.78 -2.85
N ASP A 210 4.67 -13.04 -2.47
CA ASP A 210 5.72 -14.05 -2.61
C ASP A 210 6.06 -14.29 -4.09
N ALA A 211 5.06 -14.31 -4.99
CA ALA A 211 5.27 -14.47 -6.42
C ALA A 211 6.03 -13.29 -7.06
N LEU A 212 5.69 -12.05 -6.67
CA LEU A 212 6.40 -10.85 -7.10
C LEU A 212 7.86 -10.87 -6.61
N ASN A 213 8.08 -11.18 -5.34
CA ASN A 213 9.42 -11.25 -4.77
C ASN A 213 10.24 -12.37 -5.44
N HIS A 214 9.64 -13.52 -5.73
CA HIS A 214 10.32 -14.64 -6.39
C HIS A 214 10.84 -14.27 -7.79
N ALA A 215 10.11 -13.45 -8.54
CA ALA A 215 10.50 -13.06 -9.89
C ALA A 215 11.42 -11.83 -9.95
N LEU A 216 11.20 -10.85 -9.08
CA LEU A 216 11.82 -9.52 -9.21
C LEU A 216 12.98 -9.31 -8.23
N GLU A 217 12.91 -9.91 -7.04
CA GLU A 217 13.95 -9.79 -6.02
C GLU A 217 14.08 -11.11 -5.23
N PRO A 218 14.70 -12.16 -5.84
CA PRO A 218 14.78 -13.49 -5.24
C PRO A 218 15.40 -13.51 -3.83
N SER A 219 16.23 -12.50 -3.52
CA SER A 219 16.84 -12.28 -2.20
C SER A 219 15.85 -11.94 -1.08
N LEU A 220 14.64 -11.47 -1.39
CA LEU A 220 13.60 -11.12 -0.40
C LEU A 220 12.66 -12.29 -0.06
N VAL A 221 12.78 -13.43 -0.74
CA VAL A 221 11.94 -14.60 -0.46
C VAL A 221 12.41 -15.24 0.84
N ARG A 222 11.68 -14.98 1.94
CA ARG A 222 11.86 -15.74 3.19
C ARG A 222 11.55 -17.22 2.89
N SER A 223 12.58 -18.06 2.92
CA SER A 223 12.44 -19.52 2.91
C SER A 223 11.55 -19.95 4.08
N ALA A 224 10.26 -20.18 3.80
CA ALA A 224 9.34 -20.73 4.78
C ALA A 224 9.82 -22.13 5.19
N GLY A 225 9.98 -22.36 6.49
CA GLY A 225 10.59 -23.56 7.06
C GLY A 225 9.86 -24.87 6.77
N LYS A 226 10.65 -25.96 6.89
CA LYS A 226 10.39 -27.40 6.65
C LYS A 226 10.02 -27.78 5.22
N ALA A 227 11.07 -28.07 4.46
CA ALA A 227 11.05 -28.73 3.16
C ALA A 227 10.14 -29.98 3.14
N GLY A 228 9.17 -30.00 2.23
CA GLY A 228 8.47 -31.23 1.80
C GLY A 228 6.95 -31.26 1.97
N GLY A 229 6.34 -30.26 2.60
CA GLY A 229 4.89 -30.22 2.83
C GLY A 229 4.06 -30.03 1.54
N VAL A 230 2.83 -30.55 1.51
CA VAL A 230 1.87 -30.36 0.39
C VAL A 230 1.62 -28.87 0.11
N ALA A 231 1.61 -28.04 1.16
CA ALA A 231 1.45 -26.59 1.04
C ALA A 231 2.62 -25.91 0.31
N GLN A 232 3.85 -26.38 0.52
CA GLN A 232 5.02 -25.85 -0.16
C GLN A 232 5.01 -26.24 -1.64
N ARG A 233 4.71 -27.50 -1.96
CA ARG A 233 4.56 -27.94 -3.35
C ARG A 233 3.49 -27.16 -4.13
N ARG A 234 2.37 -26.84 -3.47
CA ARG A 234 1.31 -25.99 -4.07
C ARG A 234 1.78 -24.56 -4.33
N ARG A 235 2.59 -23.98 -3.44
CA ARG A 235 3.20 -22.66 -3.63
C ARG A 235 4.20 -22.67 -4.78
N GLU A 236 5.08 -23.66 -4.81
CA GLU A 236 6.07 -23.83 -5.88
C GLU A 236 5.39 -24.03 -7.24
N SER A 237 4.33 -24.85 -7.32
CA SER A 237 3.55 -25.01 -8.55
C SER A 237 2.88 -23.73 -9.00
N TYR A 238 2.38 -22.92 -8.06
CA TYR A 238 1.79 -21.62 -8.37
C TYR A 238 2.86 -20.66 -8.91
N PHE A 239 4.02 -20.53 -8.25
CA PHE A 239 5.10 -19.67 -8.74
C PHE A 239 5.60 -20.09 -10.12
N ALA A 240 5.71 -21.39 -10.37
CA ALA A 240 6.07 -21.92 -11.69
C ALA A 240 5.02 -21.59 -12.76
N ALA A 241 3.72 -21.66 -12.42
CA ALA A 241 2.63 -21.30 -13.34
C ALA A 241 2.66 -19.81 -13.69
N VAL A 242 2.86 -18.93 -12.71
CA VAL A 242 2.99 -17.47 -12.93
C VAL A 242 4.17 -17.18 -13.85
N ALA A 243 5.34 -17.76 -13.57
CA ALA A 243 6.53 -17.56 -14.39
C ALA A 243 6.35 -18.09 -15.83
N ALA A 244 5.70 -19.23 -16.00
CA ALA A 244 5.39 -19.78 -17.32
C ALA A 244 4.45 -18.87 -18.11
N ARG A 245 3.39 -18.37 -17.46
CA ARG A 245 2.43 -17.43 -18.06
C ARG A 245 3.10 -16.13 -18.49
N HIS A 246 3.96 -15.58 -17.64
CA HIS A 246 4.74 -14.38 -17.97
C HIS A 246 5.68 -14.61 -19.15
N ALA A 247 6.39 -15.74 -19.17
CA ALA A 247 7.28 -16.10 -20.27
C ALA A 247 6.53 -16.34 -21.60
N ASP A 248 5.29 -16.83 -21.55
CA ASP A 248 4.40 -16.91 -22.73
C ASP A 248 3.92 -15.52 -23.18
N GLY A 249 3.56 -14.64 -22.24
CA GLY A 249 3.14 -13.26 -22.51
C GLY A 249 4.24 -12.43 -23.17
N ALA A 250 5.46 -12.49 -22.63
CA ALA A 250 6.64 -11.83 -23.19
C ALA A 250 6.94 -12.30 -24.62
N ARG A 251 6.82 -13.61 -24.90
CA ARG A 251 7.00 -14.18 -26.24
C ARG A 251 5.94 -13.68 -27.24
N ARG A 252 4.71 -13.44 -26.81
CA ARG A 252 3.64 -12.88 -27.66
C ARG A 252 3.86 -11.39 -27.97
N GLY A 253 4.43 -10.63 -27.03
CA GLY A 253 4.77 -9.21 -27.23
C GLY A 253 5.99 -8.98 -28.14
N MET A 254 6.88 -9.96 -28.26
CA MET A 254 8.12 -9.87 -29.06
C MET A 254 8.00 -10.42 -30.49
N ALA A 255 6.83 -10.93 -30.89
CA ALA A 255 6.61 -11.32 -32.28
C ALA A 255 6.61 -10.05 -33.15
N PRO A 256 7.50 -9.94 -34.16
CA PRO A 256 7.51 -8.77 -35.03
C PRO A 256 6.14 -8.67 -35.69
N SER A 257 5.47 -7.55 -35.49
CA SER A 257 4.28 -7.18 -36.25
C SER A 257 4.67 -7.26 -37.72
N ALA A 258 4.19 -8.29 -38.42
CA ALA A 258 4.33 -8.39 -39.85
C ALA A 258 3.54 -7.23 -40.45
N VAL A 259 4.23 -6.12 -40.71
CA VAL A 259 3.70 -5.01 -41.50
C VAL A 259 3.41 -5.58 -42.88
N SER A 260 2.13 -5.78 -43.17
CA SER A 260 1.64 -6.10 -44.52
C SER A 260 2.04 -4.98 -45.49
N PRO A 261 2.74 -5.27 -46.59
CA PRO A 261 3.06 -4.28 -47.61
C PRO A 261 1.85 -4.15 -48.53
N LEU A 262 0.91 -3.24 -48.27
CA LEU A 262 -0.19 -3.01 -49.20
C LEU A 262 -0.64 -1.56 -49.42
N ASP A 263 -0.02 -0.54 -48.81
CA ASP A 263 -0.37 0.86 -49.09
C ASP A 263 0.81 1.64 -49.69
N ALA A 264 1.26 1.19 -50.87
CA ALA A 264 2.17 1.95 -51.72
C ALA A 264 1.73 1.91 -53.19
N VAL A 265 0.47 2.24 -53.48
CA VAL A 265 0.03 2.76 -54.79
C VAL A 265 -1.21 3.64 -54.57
N GLY A 266 -1.12 4.91 -54.99
CA GLY A 266 -2.24 5.86 -55.01
C GLY A 266 -1.77 7.29 -54.99
#